data_AF-A0A2H0SH75-F1
#
_entry.id   AF-A0A2H0SH75-F1
#
_cell.length_a   1.000
_cell.length_b   1.000
_cell.length_c   1.000
_cell.angle_alpha   90.00
_cell.angle_beta   90.00
_cell.angle_gamma   90.00
#
_symmetry.space_group_name_H-M   'P 1'
#
loop_
_entity.id
_entity.type
_entity.pdbx_description
1 polymer ?
#
loop_
_entity_poly.entity_id
_entity_poly.type
_entity_poly.pdbx_seq_one_letter_code
_entity_poly.pdbx_strand_id
1 'polypeptide(L)'
;MELAVRLYKAQNGRYPSSCRGDNMWGGNVDGEGRWEYKCPTGTEYIVGLVPDYIAALPSDPKGVSGTGYLYESINNGADYKIMSIFVEKKYVTSYADEFARCDKSYGTLYCRNVPQRNAYAVYSAGSASR
;
A
#
# COMPACT_ATOMS: atom_id res chain seq x y z
N MET A 1 12.31 -7.87 -2.29
CA MET A 1 11.05 -8.45 -2.80
C MET A 1 11.05 -8.58 -4.32
N GLU A 2 11.14 -7.48 -5.07
CA GLU A 2 11.13 -7.53 -6.55
C GLU A 2 12.20 -8.46 -7.15
N LEU A 3 13.43 -8.42 -6.61
CA LEU A 3 14.50 -9.34 -7.02
C LEU A 3 14.11 -10.82 -6.84
N ALA A 4 13.51 -11.18 -5.71
CA ALA A 4 13.09 -12.56 -5.43
C ALA A 4 12.01 -13.05 -6.39
N VAL A 5 11.02 -12.19 -6.71
CA VAL A 5 9.96 -12.50 -7.69
C VAL A 5 10.54 -12.72 -9.10
N ARG A 6 11.54 -11.92 -9.49
CA ARG A 6 12.23 -12.09 -10.78
C ARG A 6 13.08 -13.37 -10.82
N LEU A 7 13.77 -13.72 -9.73
CA LEU A 7 14.51 -14.97 -9.62
C LEU A 7 13.59 -16.19 -9.70
N TYR A 8 12.43 -16.16 -9.02
CA TYR A 8 11.41 -17.19 -9.16
C TYR A 8 10.99 -17.37 -10.62
N LYS A 9 10.69 -16.28 -11.34
CA LYS A 9 10.34 -16.37 -12.77
C LYS A 9 11.46 -16.96 -13.62
N ALA A 10 12.71 -16.58 -13.36
CA ALA A 10 13.85 -17.12 -14.09
C ALA A 10 13.99 -18.65 -13.94
N GLN A 11 13.65 -19.20 -12.77
CA GLN A 11 13.76 -20.64 -12.50
C GLN A 11 12.51 -21.44 -12.90
N ASN A 12 11.32 -20.84 -12.80
CA ASN A 12 10.04 -21.56 -12.99
C ASN A 12 9.34 -21.20 -14.31
N GLY A 13 9.87 -20.24 -15.08
CA GLY A 13 9.29 -19.78 -16.35
C GLY A 13 8.04 -18.90 -16.20
N ARG A 14 7.62 -18.60 -14.97
CA ARG A 14 6.41 -17.82 -14.66
C ARG A 14 6.55 -17.09 -13.34
N TYR A 15 5.81 -16.00 -13.17
CA TYR A 15 5.65 -15.35 -11.88
C TYR A 15 4.85 -16.26 -10.91
N PRO A 16 5.17 -16.19 -9.60
CA PRO A 16 4.51 -16.99 -8.57
C PRO A 16 3.04 -16.62 -8.45
N SER A 17 2.17 -17.55 -8.07
CA SER A 17 0.76 -17.24 -7.79
C SER A 17 0.61 -16.52 -6.45
N SER A 18 -0.51 -15.81 -6.27
CA SER A 18 -0.90 -15.39 -4.91
C SER A 18 -1.40 -16.60 -4.13
N CYS A 19 -1.55 -16.47 -2.80
CA CYS A 19 -2.15 -17.50 -1.96
C CYS A 19 -3.59 -17.89 -2.39
N ARG A 20 -4.25 -17.05 -3.22
CA ARG A 20 -5.61 -17.26 -3.72
C ARG A 20 -5.64 -17.76 -5.17
N GLY A 21 -4.47 -17.96 -5.79
CA GLY A 21 -4.34 -18.41 -7.17
C GLY A 21 -3.95 -17.30 -8.14
N ASP A 22 -3.94 -17.64 -9.42
CA ASP A 22 -3.67 -16.69 -10.50
C ASP A 22 -4.87 -15.78 -10.78
N ASN A 23 -4.61 -14.56 -11.20
CA ASN A 23 -5.59 -13.50 -11.48
C ASN A 23 -6.48 -13.17 -10.27
N MET A 24 -5.96 -13.44 -9.07
CA MET A 24 -6.61 -13.17 -7.81
C MET A 24 -5.63 -12.48 -6.87
N TRP A 25 -6.06 -11.34 -6.34
CA TRP A 25 -5.32 -10.64 -5.28
C TRP A 25 -5.29 -11.49 -4.02
N GLY A 26 -4.07 -11.71 -3.51
CA GLY A 26 -3.80 -12.25 -2.19
C GLY A 26 -2.87 -11.30 -1.43
N GLY A 27 -3.06 -11.18 -0.12
CA GLY A 27 -2.34 -10.21 0.68
C GLY A 27 -2.26 -10.55 2.16
N ASN A 28 -1.32 -9.89 2.81
CA ASN A 28 -1.24 -9.85 4.26
C ASN A 28 -2.15 -8.74 4.77
N VAL A 29 -3.46 -8.94 4.75
CA VAL A 29 -4.43 -7.92 5.17
C VAL A 29 -5.20 -8.38 6.40
N ASP A 30 -5.24 -7.53 7.44
CA ASP A 30 -6.12 -7.67 8.59
C ASP A 30 -7.02 -6.44 8.70
N GLY A 31 -8.32 -6.65 8.80
CA GLY A 31 -9.29 -5.58 9.04
C GLY A 31 -10.65 -5.80 8.37
N GLU A 32 -11.66 -5.13 8.94
CA GLU A 32 -13.03 -5.10 8.40
C GLU A 32 -13.03 -4.53 6.97
N GLY A 33 -13.64 -5.28 6.04
CA GLY A 33 -13.81 -4.86 4.64
C GLY A 33 -12.64 -5.12 3.70
N ARG A 34 -11.67 -5.97 4.08
CA ARG A 34 -10.58 -6.43 3.17
C ARG A 34 -10.34 -7.94 3.21
N TRP A 35 -11.28 -8.69 3.79
CA TRP A 35 -11.22 -10.14 3.93
C TRP A 35 -11.15 -10.83 2.56
N GLU A 36 -11.63 -10.17 1.50
CA GLU A 36 -11.60 -10.66 0.14
C GLU A 36 -10.19 -10.81 -0.42
N TYR A 37 -9.17 -10.21 0.19
CA TYR A 37 -7.77 -10.38 -0.22
C TYR A 37 -6.93 -11.18 0.78
N LYS A 38 -7.52 -11.58 1.91
CA LYS A 38 -6.78 -12.17 3.02
C LYS A 38 -6.25 -13.57 2.67
N CYS A 39 -4.95 -13.76 2.88
CA CYS A 39 -4.33 -15.09 2.87
C CYS A 39 -4.52 -15.81 4.21
N PRO A 40 -4.59 -17.16 4.20
CA PRO A 40 -4.86 -17.95 5.40
C PRO A 40 -3.94 -17.62 6.60
N THR A 41 -2.63 -17.55 6.40
CA THR A 41 -1.66 -17.20 7.45
C THR A 41 -1.19 -15.75 7.41
N GLY A 42 -1.51 -15.01 6.34
CA GLY A 42 -1.03 -13.65 6.11
C GLY A 42 0.47 -13.55 5.79
N THR A 43 1.29 -14.60 5.93
CA THR A 43 2.72 -14.58 5.62
C THR A 43 3.07 -15.27 4.30
N GLU A 44 2.06 -15.73 3.56
CA GLU A 44 2.18 -16.56 2.36
C GLU A 44 1.52 -15.94 1.12
N TYR A 45 1.34 -14.61 1.09
CA TYR A 45 0.62 -13.93 0.01
C TYR A 45 1.28 -13.98 -1.37
N ILE A 46 2.51 -14.49 -1.44
CA ILE A 46 3.20 -14.91 -2.66
C ILE A 46 3.69 -16.34 -2.47
N VAL A 47 3.15 -17.27 -3.24
CA VAL A 47 3.41 -18.71 -3.07
C VAL A 47 4.77 -19.10 -3.67
N GLY A 48 5.54 -19.90 -2.93
CA GLY A 48 6.81 -20.46 -3.41
C GLY A 48 8.00 -19.49 -3.41
N LEU A 49 7.86 -18.30 -2.83
CA LEU A 49 8.98 -17.36 -2.67
C LEU A 49 9.83 -17.66 -1.43
N VAL A 50 9.18 -18.12 -0.35
CA VAL A 50 9.81 -18.40 0.94
C VAL A 50 9.92 -19.92 1.11
N PRO A 51 11.05 -20.44 1.62
CA PRO A 51 12.27 -19.72 2.01
C PRO A 51 13.28 -19.53 0.87
N ASP A 52 13.04 -20.12 -0.30
CA ASP A 52 14.08 -20.37 -1.30
C ASP A 52 14.62 -19.11 -2.00
N TYR A 53 13.80 -18.07 -2.13
CA TYR A 53 14.16 -16.82 -2.83
C TYR A 53 14.25 -15.61 -1.90
N ILE A 54 13.59 -15.68 -0.74
CA ILE A 54 13.63 -14.67 0.32
C ILE A 54 13.29 -15.34 1.66
N ALA A 55 13.96 -14.93 2.75
CA ALA A 55 13.78 -15.55 4.07
C ALA A 55 12.36 -15.38 4.64
N ALA A 56 11.70 -14.27 4.32
CA ALA A 56 10.32 -13.99 4.72
C ALA A 56 9.69 -12.98 3.76
N LEU A 57 8.36 -13.03 3.60
CA LEU A 57 7.64 -11.98 2.91
C LEU A 57 7.62 -10.70 3.77
N PRO A 58 7.84 -9.51 3.18
CA PRO A 58 7.84 -8.26 3.91
C PRO A 58 6.45 -7.92 4.46
N SER A 59 6.44 -7.13 5.52
CA SER A 59 5.24 -6.54 6.12
C SER A 59 5.16 -5.06 5.76
N ASP A 60 3.96 -4.51 5.61
CA ASP A 60 3.77 -3.09 5.34
C ASP A 60 3.98 -2.32 6.66
N PRO A 61 5.03 -1.48 6.79
CA PRO A 61 5.31 -0.76 8.03
C PRO A 61 4.27 0.32 8.35
N LYS A 62 3.45 0.72 7.38
CA LYS A 62 2.33 1.65 7.57
C LYS A 62 1.02 0.93 7.90
N GLY A 63 1.05 -0.40 7.75
CA GLY A 63 0.00 -1.32 8.11
C GLY A 63 -0.30 -1.43 9.59
N VAL A 64 -1.56 -1.63 9.94
CA VAL A 64 -1.91 -2.11 11.28
C VAL A 64 -1.34 -3.52 11.42
N SER A 65 -0.54 -3.77 12.46
CA SER A 65 0.11 -5.06 12.70
C SER A 65 1.00 -5.56 11.54
N GLY A 66 1.54 -4.66 10.72
CA GLY A 66 2.39 -5.03 9.58
C GLY A 66 1.63 -5.51 8.33
N THR A 67 0.31 -5.36 8.30
CA THR A 67 -0.54 -5.79 7.17
C THR A 67 -0.64 -4.72 6.09
N GLY A 68 -0.65 -5.05 4.80
CA GLY A 68 -0.93 -4.03 3.79
C GLY A 68 -0.42 -4.26 2.38
N TYR A 69 0.35 -5.31 2.15
CA TYR A 69 0.76 -5.68 0.81
C TYR A 69 -0.25 -6.62 0.15
N LEU A 70 -0.53 -6.32 -1.11
CA LEU A 70 -1.28 -7.16 -2.03
C LEU A 70 -0.37 -7.60 -3.17
N TYR A 71 -0.58 -8.83 -3.61
CA TYR A 71 0.08 -9.41 -4.77
C TYR A 71 -0.94 -10.09 -5.69
N GLU A 72 -0.73 -9.91 -6.98
CA GLU A 72 -1.48 -10.61 -8.02
C GLU A 72 -0.51 -11.09 -9.11
N SER A 73 -0.68 -12.35 -9.50
CA SER A 73 -0.13 -12.93 -10.73
C SER A 73 -1.17 -12.75 -11.83
N ILE A 74 -0.79 -12.18 -12.97
CA ILE A 74 -1.71 -11.86 -14.08
C ILE A 74 -1.38 -12.77 -15.27
N ASN A 75 -2.40 -13.11 -16.06
CA ASN A 75 -2.26 -13.92 -17.27
C ASN A 75 -1.54 -15.26 -16.99
N ASN A 76 -1.94 -15.93 -15.91
CA ASN A 76 -1.35 -17.20 -15.46
C ASN A 76 0.17 -17.13 -15.20
N GLY A 77 0.63 -16.00 -14.65
CA GLY A 77 2.03 -15.79 -14.29
C GLY A 77 2.89 -15.18 -15.40
N ALA A 78 2.30 -14.65 -16.47
CA ALA A 78 3.06 -13.89 -17.45
C ALA A 78 3.54 -12.55 -16.87
N ASP A 79 2.67 -11.91 -16.08
CA ASP A 79 2.89 -10.63 -15.41
C ASP A 79 2.54 -10.68 -13.92
N TYR A 80 2.93 -9.65 -13.16
CA TYR A 80 2.56 -9.53 -11.75
C TYR A 80 2.37 -8.08 -11.35
N LYS A 81 1.64 -7.87 -10.25
CA LYS A 81 1.55 -6.59 -9.54
C LYS A 81 1.75 -6.78 -8.05
N ILE A 82 2.45 -5.83 -7.44
CA ILE A 82 2.56 -5.66 -5.99
C ILE A 82 2.03 -4.27 -5.64
N MET A 83 1.21 -4.16 -4.61
CA MET A 83 0.68 -2.89 -4.14
C MET A 83 0.71 -2.81 -2.60
N SER A 84 0.91 -1.61 -2.06
CA SER A 84 0.55 -1.30 -0.68
C SER A 84 -0.85 -0.67 -0.68
N ILE A 85 -1.72 -1.11 0.23
CA ILE A 85 -3.06 -0.55 0.41
C ILE A 85 -3.07 0.70 1.28
N PHE A 86 -1.96 0.98 1.97
CA PHE A 86 -1.81 2.15 2.81
C PHE A 86 -1.06 3.22 2.04
N VAL A 87 -1.80 4.22 1.59
CA VAL A 87 -1.20 5.43 1.02
C VAL A 87 -0.57 6.27 2.13
N GLU A 88 0.52 6.94 1.80
CA GLU A 88 1.15 7.91 2.68
C GLU A 88 0.14 9.02 3.03
N LYS A 89 -0.02 9.30 4.33
CA LYS A 89 -0.90 10.36 4.83
C LYS A 89 -0.05 11.38 5.59
N LYS A 90 0.06 12.60 5.06
CA LYS A 90 0.54 13.76 5.82
C LYS A 90 -0.66 14.39 6.52
N TYR A 91 -0.68 14.31 7.84
CA TYR A 91 -1.69 15.00 8.63
C TYR A 91 -1.21 16.43 8.92
N VAL A 92 -1.95 17.43 8.44
CA VAL A 92 -1.69 18.83 8.77
C VAL A 92 -2.11 19.07 10.22
N THR A 93 -1.13 19.31 11.10
CA THR A 93 -1.35 19.56 12.54
C THR A 93 -1.11 21.01 12.93
N SER A 94 -0.58 21.82 12.02
CA SER A 94 -0.26 23.24 12.24
C SER A 94 -0.66 24.07 11.03
N TYR A 95 -1.11 25.31 11.27
CA TYR A 95 -1.33 26.30 10.20
C TYR A 95 -0.03 26.87 9.62
N ALA A 96 1.12 26.54 10.22
CA ALA A 96 2.44 26.82 9.64
C ALA A 96 2.89 25.75 8.63
N ASP A 97 2.12 24.65 8.48
CA ASP A 97 2.42 23.64 7.45
C ASP A 97 2.14 24.21 6.07
N GLU A 98 3.03 23.97 5.11
CA GLU A 98 2.88 24.41 3.71
C GLU A 98 1.58 23.91 3.04
N PHE A 99 1.02 22.79 3.52
CA PHE A 99 -0.24 22.24 3.03
C PHE A 99 -1.46 22.67 3.86
N ALA A 100 -1.28 23.61 4.80
CA ALA A 100 -2.40 24.17 5.54
C ALA A 100 -3.27 25.03 4.62
N ARG A 101 -4.57 24.71 4.55
CA ARG A 101 -5.56 25.46 3.75
C ARG A 101 -5.75 26.91 4.20
N CYS A 102 -5.45 27.19 5.46
CA CYS A 102 -5.58 28.51 6.03
C CYS A 102 -4.26 28.95 6.61
N ASP A 103 -3.80 30.12 6.20
CA ASP A 103 -2.73 30.81 6.89
C ASP A 103 -3.31 31.44 8.17
N LYS A 104 -2.62 31.27 9.31
CA LYS A 104 -3.00 31.85 10.60
C LYS A 104 -3.13 33.39 10.53
N SER A 105 -2.57 34.03 9.50
CA SER A 105 -2.72 35.46 9.19
C SER A 105 -4.17 35.91 8.93
N TYR A 106 -5.08 35.01 8.53
CA TYR A 106 -6.50 35.33 8.28
C TYR A 106 -7.39 35.34 9.54
N GLY A 107 -6.83 35.06 10.73
CA GLY A 107 -7.54 35.15 12.02
C GLY A 107 -8.41 33.93 12.37
N THR A 108 -8.70 33.78 13.67
CA THR A 108 -9.43 32.62 14.25
C THR A 108 -10.93 32.58 13.92
N LEU A 109 -11.48 33.67 13.37
CA LEU A 109 -12.87 33.76 12.93
C LEU A 109 -13.14 32.96 11.65
N TYR A 110 -12.17 32.89 10.75
CA TYR A 110 -12.27 32.15 9.49
C TYR A 110 -11.62 30.77 9.57
N CYS A 111 -10.72 30.58 10.54
CA CYS A 111 -9.95 29.36 10.70
C CYS A 111 -10.08 28.84 12.14
N ARG A 112 -10.54 27.59 12.29
CA ARG A 112 -10.70 26.94 13.60
C ARG A 112 -9.37 26.99 14.38
N ASN A 113 -9.40 26.92 15.71
CA ASN A 113 -8.17 27.01 16.53
C ASN A 113 -7.09 25.97 16.20
N VAL A 114 -7.47 24.84 15.60
CA VAL A 114 -6.57 23.76 15.19
C VAL A 114 -7.00 23.24 13.81
N PRO A 115 -6.07 23.00 12.87
CA PRO A 115 -6.39 22.33 11.62
C PRO A 115 -6.98 20.95 11.91
N GLN A 116 -8.04 20.55 11.20
CA GLN A 116 -8.61 19.22 11.40
C GLN A 116 -7.71 18.15 10.78
N ARG A 117 -7.47 17.06 11.54
CA ARG A 117 -6.66 15.91 11.10
C ARG A 117 -7.14 15.27 9.80
N ASN A 118 -8.40 15.42 9.43
CA ASN A 118 -9.01 14.86 8.22
C ASN A 118 -9.24 15.92 7.12
N ALA A 119 -8.68 17.12 7.27
CA ALA A 119 -8.68 18.09 6.19
C ALA A 119 -7.75 17.58 5.07
N TYR A 120 -8.33 16.92 4.08
CA TYR A 120 -7.64 16.45 2.89
C TYR A 120 -7.04 17.63 2.12
N ALA A 121 -5.85 17.45 1.58
CA ALA A 121 -5.30 18.36 0.59
C ALA A 121 -6.21 18.35 -0.65
N VAL A 122 -6.67 19.52 -1.09
CA VAL A 122 -7.28 19.65 -2.41
C VAL A 122 -6.14 19.94 -3.36
N TYR A 123 -5.83 18.98 -4.21
CA TYR A 123 -4.99 19.24 -5.37
C TYR A 123 -5.76 20.22 -6.26
N SER A 124 -5.27 21.45 -6.39
CA SER A 124 -5.78 22.36 -7.41
C SER A 124 -5.47 21.77 -8.78
N ALA A 125 -6.31 22.04 -9.78
CA ALA A 125 -6.19 21.49 -11.14
C ALA A 125 -4.91 21.91 -11.91
N GLY A 126 -3.87 22.40 -11.24
CA GLY A 126 -2.59 22.80 -11.81
C GLY A 126 -1.34 22.19 -11.18
N SER A 127 -1.42 21.33 -10.15
CA SER A 127 -0.22 20.73 -9.55
C SER A 127 0.23 19.42 -10.21
N ALA A 128 -0.39 19.02 -11.32
CA ALA A 128 0.05 17.93 -12.18
C ALA A 128 0.78 18.49 -13.41
N SER A 129 1.79 19.35 -13.21
CA SER A 129 2.84 19.61 -14.21
C SER A 129 3.92 20.54 -13.64
N ARG A 130 4.98 19.94 -13.08
CA ARG A 130 6.40 20.09 -13.48
C ARG A 130 7.30 19.41 -12.47
#